data_AF-A0A1Y6FJS5-F1
#
_entry.id   AF-A0A1Y6FJS5-F1
#
_cell.length_a   1.000
_cell.length_b   1.000
_cell.length_c   1.000
_cell.angle_alpha   90.00
_cell.angle_beta   90.00
_cell.angle_gamma   90.00
#
_symmetry.space_group_name_H-M   'P 1'
#
loop_
_entity.id
_entity.type
_entity.pdbx_description
1 polymer ?
#
loop_
_entity_poly.entity_id
_entity_poly.type
_entity_poly.pdbx_seq_one_letter_code
_entity_poly.pdbx_strand_id
1 'polypeptide(L)'
;MDHSHDSIPSSSRSTGSAFRRVGATVAVACAVTGSIIGLGAMGALAAPTSSSVAAPTAAGASTTGTAEQPAMSGSMDAGVQKAKATYSDEDRAAFAASPYVDDAVNLAAIWGTIPEMAKGKAGSKIKAGVALPFAPGEALTYAYTPDQQRVALQMAGNFDDALRLASTWESGSLLDAKAAVGAKLLAHQPVPTYSSFTEEQDARAFSLWGYSDADAAQLAGLWQTDTHSAVVRAGAKILAGQQLPL
;
A
#
# COMPACT_ATOMS: atom_id res chain seq x y z
N MET A 1 -20.16 -9.35 -78.91
CA MET A 1 -18.96 -9.63 -78.10
C MET A 1 -19.32 -9.23 -76.70
N ASP A 2 -19.86 -10.21 -75.99
CA ASP A 2 -20.54 -10.10 -74.71
C ASP A 2 -19.53 -9.89 -73.57
N HIS A 3 -19.78 -8.86 -72.76
CA HIS A 3 -19.05 -8.64 -71.51
C HIS A 3 -19.94 -9.06 -70.34
N SER A 4 -19.69 -10.28 -69.85
CA SER A 4 -20.28 -10.82 -68.64
C SER A 4 -19.79 -10.04 -67.41
N HIS A 5 -20.72 -9.42 -66.69
CA HIS A 5 -20.50 -8.87 -65.37
C HIS A 5 -20.71 -9.96 -64.32
N ASP A 6 -19.62 -10.48 -63.76
CA ASP A 6 -19.66 -11.32 -62.56
C ASP A 6 -19.99 -10.45 -61.34
N SER A 7 -21.14 -10.72 -60.74
CA SER A 7 -21.61 -10.11 -59.49
C SER A 7 -21.38 -11.11 -58.36
N ILE A 8 -20.42 -10.82 -57.47
CA ILE A 8 -20.16 -11.64 -56.28
C ILE A 8 -21.21 -11.29 -55.20
N PRO A 9 -21.92 -12.28 -54.63
CA PRO A 9 -22.89 -12.03 -53.56
C PRO A 9 -22.18 -11.74 -52.23
N SER A 10 -22.50 -10.60 -51.63
CA SER A 10 -22.14 -10.25 -50.26
C SER A 10 -22.98 -11.05 -49.25
N SER A 11 -22.33 -12.01 -48.59
CA SER A 11 -22.90 -12.79 -47.50
C SER A 11 -23.14 -11.94 -46.25
N SER A 12 -24.42 -11.85 -45.87
CA SER A 12 -24.88 -11.40 -44.56
C SER A 12 -24.43 -12.34 -43.43
N ARG A 13 -23.98 -11.78 -42.30
CA ARG A 13 -24.43 -12.06 -40.92
C ARG A 13 -23.34 -11.66 -39.92
N SER A 14 -23.69 -10.79 -38.97
CA SER A 14 -23.49 -11.12 -37.56
C SER A 14 -24.41 -10.28 -36.69
N THR A 15 -25.14 -10.99 -35.84
CA THR A 15 -26.20 -10.55 -34.96
C THR A 15 -25.61 -9.75 -33.80
N GLY A 16 -25.93 -8.46 -33.70
CA GLY A 16 -25.61 -7.64 -32.54
C GLY A 16 -26.41 -8.10 -31.32
N SER A 17 -25.73 -8.71 -30.35
CA SER A 17 -26.33 -9.11 -29.08
C SER A 17 -26.46 -7.88 -28.18
N ALA A 18 -27.69 -7.41 -27.99
CA ALA A 18 -28.01 -6.35 -27.03
C ALA A 18 -27.97 -6.92 -25.61
N PHE A 19 -26.90 -6.65 -24.86
CA PHE A 19 -26.85 -6.90 -23.42
C PHE A 19 -27.75 -5.90 -22.69
N ARG A 20 -28.97 -6.35 -22.38
CA ARG A 20 -29.83 -5.68 -21.39
C ARG A 20 -29.24 -5.90 -20.01
N ARG A 21 -28.87 -4.80 -19.35
CA ARG A 21 -28.53 -4.78 -17.92
C ARG A 21 -29.76 -5.22 -17.13
N VAL A 22 -29.70 -6.39 -16.50
CA VAL A 22 -30.64 -6.79 -15.44
C VAL A 22 -30.00 -6.35 -14.13
N GLY A 23 -30.58 -5.32 -13.50
CA GLY A 23 -30.25 -4.95 -12.14
C GLY A 23 -30.84 -5.98 -11.18
N ALA A 24 -29.98 -6.66 -10.43
CA ALA A 24 -30.36 -7.48 -9.29
C ALA A 24 -29.97 -6.73 -8.01
N THR A 25 -30.94 -6.06 -7.41
CA THR A 25 -30.85 -5.54 -6.04
C THR A 25 -31.10 -6.72 -5.10
N VAL A 26 -30.04 -7.23 -4.47
CA VAL A 26 -30.19 -8.21 -3.38
C VAL A 26 -30.15 -7.43 -2.07
N ALA A 27 -31.33 -7.23 -1.48
CA ALA A 27 -31.45 -6.86 -0.08
C ALA A 27 -31.21 -8.11 0.76
N VAL A 28 -30.04 -8.22 1.39
CA VAL A 28 -29.80 -9.22 2.44
C VAL A 28 -30.14 -8.56 3.77
N ALA A 29 -31.32 -8.91 4.28
CA ALA A 29 -31.66 -8.77 5.68
C ALA A 29 -31.01 -9.92 6.46
N CYS A 30 -30.07 -9.61 7.34
CA CYS A 30 -29.68 -10.52 8.42
C CYS A 30 -30.16 -9.94 9.74
N ALA A 31 -31.27 -10.48 10.21
CA ALA A 31 -31.65 -10.44 11.60
C ALA A 31 -30.67 -11.32 12.40
N VAL A 32 -30.00 -10.74 13.39
CA VAL A 32 -29.34 -11.50 14.46
C VAL A 32 -29.96 -11.07 15.78
N THR A 33 -31.03 -11.77 16.12
CA THR A 33 -31.53 -11.93 17.48
C THR A 33 -30.67 -12.95 18.20
N GLY A 34 -30.08 -12.57 19.35
CA GLY A 34 -29.31 -13.50 20.18
C GLY A 34 -28.64 -12.81 21.36
N SER A 35 -29.44 -12.47 22.36
CA SER A 35 -29.00 -11.97 23.66
C SER A 35 -28.07 -12.97 24.36
N ILE A 36 -26.97 -12.48 24.93
CA ILE A 36 -26.34 -13.12 26.10
C ILE A 36 -26.27 -12.08 27.21
N ILE A 37 -26.99 -12.39 28.27
CA ILE A 37 -26.99 -11.74 29.57
C ILE A 37 -25.61 -12.00 30.20
N GLY A 38 -24.92 -10.94 30.60
CA GLY A 38 -23.64 -10.99 31.30
C GLY A 38 -23.46 -9.77 32.21
N LEU A 39 -24.32 -9.66 33.21
CA LEU A 39 -24.17 -8.76 34.35
C LEU A 39 -22.89 -9.15 35.14
N GLY A 40 -21.94 -8.22 35.28
CA GLY A 40 -20.71 -8.46 36.04
C GLY A 40 -20.04 -7.16 36.50
N ALA A 41 -20.60 -6.61 37.58
CA ALA A 41 -19.98 -5.84 38.66
C ALA A 41 -18.79 -4.88 38.40
N MET A 42 -19.07 -3.60 38.63
CA MET A 42 -18.31 -2.62 39.43
C MET A 42 -16.83 -2.88 39.76
N GLY A 43 -15.98 -1.89 39.43
CA GLY A 43 -14.60 -1.83 39.90
C GLY A 43 -13.92 -0.48 39.69
N ALA A 44 -14.21 0.44 40.61
CA ALA A 44 -13.38 1.55 41.13
C ALA A 44 -12.59 2.47 40.18
N LEU A 45 -13.02 3.74 40.20
CA LEU A 45 -12.22 4.95 40.03
C LEU A 45 -10.95 4.93 40.91
N ALA A 46 -9.80 5.23 40.32
CA ALA A 46 -8.64 5.77 41.02
C ALA A 46 -7.92 6.78 40.13
N ALA A 47 -8.23 8.06 40.34
CA ALA A 47 -7.36 9.17 40.00
C ALA A 47 -6.53 9.53 41.24
N PRO A 48 -5.23 9.79 41.10
CA PRO A 48 -4.51 10.72 41.95
C PRO A 48 -4.04 11.91 41.09
N THR A 49 -4.63 13.09 41.29
CA THR A 49 -4.12 14.19 42.11
C THR A 49 -2.85 14.85 41.58
N SER A 50 -3.04 16.12 41.20
CA SER A 50 -2.05 17.12 40.85
C SER A 50 -0.93 17.28 41.89
N SER A 51 0.26 17.68 41.43
CA SER A 51 1.22 18.46 42.22
C SER A 51 1.97 19.45 41.33
N SER A 52 1.52 20.70 41.47
CA SER A 52 2.20 22.00 41.51
C SER A 52 3.72 22.14 41.25
N VAL A 53 4.01 23.20 40.49
CA VAL A 53 5.04 24.26 40.73
C VAL A 53 6.50 23.95 40.39
N ALA A 54 7.00 24.64 39.36
CA ALA A 54 8.04 25.67 39.51
C ALA A 54 8.14 26.53 38.24
N ALA A 55 7.90 27.83 38.39
CA ALA A 55 8.34 28.86 37.46
C ALA A 55 9.69 29.40 37.93
N PRO A 56 10.55 29.86 37.02
CA PRO A 56 11.34 31.05 37.28
C PRO A 56 11.16 32.11 36.20
N THR A 57 10.68 33.26 36.69
CA THR A 57 11.12 34.65 36.47
C THR A 57 12.01 35.00 35.28
N ALA A 58 11.60 36.08 34.60
CA ALA A 58 12.23 36.77 33.48
C ALA A 58 13.46 37.63 33.84
N ALA A 59 14.37 37.76 32.87
CA ALA A 59 15.17 38.94 32.49
C ALA A 59 15.94 38.52 31.20
N GLY A 60 15.96 39.22 30.07
CA GLY A 60 16.04 40.65 29.84
C GLY A 60 17.48 41.02 29.46
N ALA A 61 17.89 40.82 28.19
CA ALA A 61 19.03 41.51 27.57
C ALA A 61 19.05 41.30 26.05
N SER A 62 18.86 42.39 25.30
CA SER A 62 19.15 42.48 23.88
C SER A 62 20.66 42.62 23.69
N THR A 63 21.26 41.81 22.81
CA THR A 63 22.59 42.09 22.24
C THR A 63 22.58 41.74 20.77
N THR A 64 22.74 42.76 19.95
CA THR A 64 23.04 42.73 18.52
C THR A 64 24.47 42.26 18.30
N GLY A 65 24.72 41.34 17.37
CA GLY A 65 26.07 41.12 16.85
C GLY A 65 26.37 39.71 16.34
N THR A 66 26.57 39.62 15.02
CA THR A 66 27.42 38.65 14.31
C THR A 66 26.85 37.23 14.10
N ALA A 67 26.53 36.96 12.85
CA ALA A 67 26.21 35.64 12.33
C ALA A 67 27.43 34.72 12.38
N GLU A 68 27.36 33.72 13.26
CA GLU A 68 28.20 32.53 13.22
C GLU A 68 27.27 31.32 13.29
N GLN A 69 27.32 30.50 12.26
CA GLN A 69 26.46 29.34 12.05
C GLN A 69 26.67 28.33 13.20
N PRO A 70 25.66 28.02 14.03
CA PRO A 70 25.82 27.02 15.05
C PRO A 70 25.91 25.66 14.37
N ALA A 71 27.07 25.02 14.52
CA ALA A 71 27.22 23.60 14.27
C ALA A 71 26.16 22.87 15.09
N MET A 72 25.23 22.20 14.40
CA MET A 72 24.29 21.29 15.02
C MET A 72 25.10 20.12 15.60
N SER A 73 25.55 20.27 16.84
CA SER A 73 25.97 19.19 17.71
C SER A 73 24.72 18.40 18.07
N GLY A 74 24.26 17.59 17.11
CA GLY A 74 23.27 16.56 17.31
C GLY A 74 23.84 15.56 18.29
N SER A 75 23.55 15.77 19.57
CA SER A 75 23.63 14.76 20.60
C SER A 75 22.66 13.65 20.19
N MET A 76 23.15 12.72 19.37
CA MET A 76 22.56 11.40 19.26
C MET A 76 22.80 10.76 20.62
N ASP A 77 21.80 10.92 21.48
CA ASP A 77 21.55 10.04 22.60
C ASP A 77 21.90 8.62 22.15
N ALA A 78 22.91 8.04 22.80
CA ALA A 78 23.30 6.65 22.67
C ALA A 78 22.20 5.81 23.31
N GLY A 79 20.99 5.91 22.75
CA GLY A 79 19.84 5.13 23.10
C GLY A 79 20.22 3.69 22.90
N VAL A 80 20.22 2.95 24.01
CA VAL A 80 20.17 1.49 24.12
C VAL A 80 19.80 0.89 22.77
N GLN A 81 20.79 0.37 22.03
CA GLN A 81 20.51 -0.45 20.86
C GLN A 81 19.73 -1.64 21.39
N LYS A 82 18.40 -1.53 21.34
CA LYS A 82 17.46 -2.61 21.69
C LYS A 82 17.92 -3.77 20.84
N ALA A 83 18.52 -4.77 21.50
CA ALA A 83 19.14 -5.90 20.82
C ALA A 83 18.17 -6.39 19.74
N LYS A 84 18.61 -6.40 18.49
CA LYS A 84 17.78 -6.89 17.38
C LYS A 84 17.32 -8.29 17.79
N ALA A 85 16.01 -8.46 17.98
CA ALA A 85 15.47 -9.76 18.37
C ALA A 85 15.90 -10.78 17.31
N THR A 86 16.73 -11.75 17.70
CA THR A 86 17.12 -12.87 16.84
C THR A 86 16.25 -14.06 17.19
N TYR A 87 15.50 -14.58 16.23
CA TYR A 87 14.70 -15.79 16.37
C TYR A 87 15.50 -17.00 15.91
N SER A 88 15.40 -18.09 16.68
CA SER A 88 16.13 -19.32 16.40
C SER A 88 15.57 -20.05 15.17
N ASP A 89 16.33 -20.99 14.62
CA ASP A 89 15.87 -21.80 13.48
C ASP A 89 14.71 -22.70 13.89
N GLU A 90 14.65 -23.15 15.14
CA GLU A 90 13.52 -23.92 15.68
C GLU A 90 12.23 -23.09 15.72
N ASP A 91 12.32 -21.79 15.99
CA ASP A 91 11.15 -20.91 15.94
C ASP A 91 10.65 -20.78 14.49
N ARG A 92 11.55 -20.59 13.53
CA ARG A 92 11.17 -20.52 12.10
C ARG A 92 10.58 -21.84 11.61
N ALA A 93 11.13 -22.98 12.04
CA ALA A 93 10.60 -24.30 11.73
C ALA A 93 9.19 -24.51 12.31
N ALA A 94 8.95 -24.06 13.55
CA ALA A 94 7.62 -24.13 14.15
C ALA A 94 6.59 -23.30 13.39
N PHE A 95 6.97 -22.10 12.90
CA PHE A 95 6.11 -21.32 12.03
C PHE A 95 5.84 -22.03 10.69
N ALA A 96 6.87 -22.58 10.06
CA ALA A 96 6.75 -23.28 8.78
C ALA A 96 5.87 -24.54 8.85
N ALA A 97 5.81 -25.19 10.02
CA ALA A 97 4.92 -26.33 10.28
C ALA A 97 3.51 -25.92 10.74
N SER A 98 3.24 -24.61 10.90
CA SER A 98 1.98 -24.10 11.41
C SER A 98 0.97 -23.82 10.30
N PRO A 99 -0.33 -23.76 10.61
CA PRO A 99 -1.34 -23.36 9.63
C PRO A 99 -1.29 -21.87 9.26
N TYR A 100 -0.35 -21.10 9.82
CA TYR A 100 -0.13 -19.68 9.52
C TYR A 100 0.97 -19.45 8.48
N VAL A 101 1.50 -20.49 7.84
CA VAL A 101 2.69 -20.39 6.96
C VAL A 101 2.54 -19.34 5.85
N ASP A 102 1.32 -19.16 5.34
CA ASP A 102 0.97 -18.18 4.31
C ASP A 102 0.67 -16.78 4.87
N ASP A 103 0.49 -16.64 6.19
CA ASP A 103 0.07 -15.41 6.86
C ASP A 103 1.26 -14.55 7.35
N ALA A 104 2.48 -14.84 6.88
CA ALA A 104 3.67 -14.12 7.32
C ALA A 104 3.58 -12.61 7.03
N VAL A 105 3.03 -12.22 5.88
CA VAL A 105 2.83 -10.81 5.49
C VAL A 105 1.76 -10.14 6.34
N ASN A 106 0.69 -10.87 6.67
CA ASN A 106 -0.39 -10.41 7.54
C ASN A 106 0.12 -10.11 8.96
N LEU A 107 0.89 -11.03 9.53
CA LEU A 107 1.51 -10.87 10.85
C LEU A 107 2.55 -9.75 10.85
N ALA A 108 3.34 -9.64 9.78
CA ALA A 108 4.28 -8.55 9.55
C ALA A 108 3.58 -7.18 9.55
N ALA A 109 2.46 -7.06 8.84
CA ALA A 109 1.68 -5.82 8.78
C ALA A 109 1.08 -5.44 10.15
N ILE A 110 0.56 -6.41 10.91
CA ILE A 110 0.02 -6.16 12.26
C ILE A 110 1.12 -5.74 13.24
N TRP A 111 2.29 -6.36 13.18
CA TRP A 111 3.39 -6.08 14.10
C TRP A 111 4.33 -4.96 13.66
N GLY A 112 4.15 -4.40 12.45
CA GLY A 112 5.02 -3.37 11.90
C GLY A 112 6.47 -3.84 11.73
N THR A 113 6.66 -5.06 11.21
CA THR A 113 7.98 -5.70 11.04
C THR A 113 8.05 -6.44 9.72
N ILE A 114 9.24 -6.75 9.20
CA ILE A 114 9.40 -7.54 7.97
C ILE A 114 8.90 -9.00 8.12
N PRO A 115 8.49 -9.67 7.03
CA PRO A 115 7.98 -11.05 7.05
C PRO A 115 8.90 -12.03 7.77
N GLU A 116 10.20 -11.96 7.55
CA GLU A 116 11.20 -12.87 8.16
C GLU A 116 11.18 -12.79 9.69
N MET A 117 11.08 -11.57 10.22
CA MET A 117 10.98 -11.33 11.67
C MET A 117 9.61 -11.74 12.21
N ALA A 118 8.54 -11.55 11.43
CA ALA A 118 7.21 -12.02 11.79
C ALA A 118 7.17 -13.56 11.89
N LYS A 119 7.78 -14.29 10.96
CA LYS A 119 7.88 -15.77 11.00
C LYS A 119 8.53 -16.25 12.29
N GLY A 120 9.68 -15.68 12.65
CA GLY A 120 10.36 -16.04 13.90
C GLY A 120 9.54 -15.70 15.15
N LYS A 121 8.94 -14.51 15.20
CA LYS A 121 8.07 -14.09 16.32
C LYS A 121 6.84 -14.98 16.47
N ALA A 122 6.21 -15.34 15.36
CA ALA A 122 5.04 -16.20 15.33
C ALA A 122 5.40 -17.62 15.76
N GLY A 123 6.49 -18.18 15.26
CA GLY A 123 6.99 -19.49 15.63
C GLY A 123 7.33 -19.62 17.12
N SER A 124 8.00 -18.61 17.68
CA SER A 124 8.26 -18.52 19.12
C SER A 124 6.96 -18.52 19.93
N LYS A 125 5.96 -17.74 19.50
CA LYS A 125 4.62 -17.73 20.15
C LYS A 125 3.90 -19.07 20.05
N ILE A 126 3.95 -19.72 18.88
CA ILE A 126 3.32 -21.04 18.64
C ILE A 126 3.91 -22.08 19.60
N LYS A 127 5.24 -22.14 19.74
CA LYS A 127 5.92 -23.06 20.67
C LYS A 127 5.54 -22.80 22.13
N ALA A 128 5.32 -21.53 22.48
CA ALA A 128 4.88 -21.14 23.82
C ALA A 128 3.37 -21.32 24.05
N GLY A 129 2.60 -21.78 23.06
CA GLY A 129 1.14 -21.88 23.15
C GLY A 129 0.43 -20.52 23.25
N VAL A 130 1.09 -19.44 22.86
CA VAL A 130 0.54 -18.08 22.90
C VAL A 130 -0.25 -17.81 21.61
N ALA A 131 -1.50 -17.38 21.75
CA ALA A 131 -2.36 -17.05 20.61
C ALA A 131 -1.76 -15.92 19.73
N LEU A 132 -1.95 -16.07 18.43
CA LEU A 132 -1.65 -15.04 17.42
C LEU A 132 -2.81 -14.04 17.30
N PRO A 133 -2.64 -12.90 16.59
CA PRO A 133 -3.66 -11.86 16.47
C PRO A 133 -4.98 -12.29 15.80
N PHE A 134 -4.99 -13.41 15.10
CA PHE A 134 -6.16 -14.02 14.44
C PHE A 134 -6.00 -15.55 14.47
N ALA A 135 -7.10 -16.29 14.34
CA ALA A 135 -7.04 -17.75 14.24
C ALA A 135 -6.57 -18.19 12.84
N PRO A 136 -6.18 -19.48 12.65
CA PRO A 136 -5.75 -19.95 11.35
C PRO A 136 -6.85 -19.77 10.28
N GLY A 137 -6.49 -19.18 9.14
CA GLY A 137 -7.44 -18.88 8.06
C GLY A 137 -8.29 -17.61 8.25
N GLU A 138 -8.24 -16.95 9.40
CA GLU A 138 -8.96 -15.69 9.65
C GLU A 138 -8.19 -14.45 9.18
N ALA A 139 -6.95 -14.62 8.71
CA ALA A 139 -6.14 -13.51 8.20
C ALA A 139 -6.83 -12.74 7.06
N LEU A 140 -7.64 -13.44 6.27
CA LEU A 140 -8.36 -12.94 5.08
C LEU A 140 -9.56 -12.05 5.43
N THR A 141 -10.15 -12.22 6.62
CA THR A 141 -11.29 -11.44 7.10
C THR A 141 -10.89 -10.37 8.12
N TYR A 142 -9.61 -10.34 8.49
CA TYR A 142 -9.07 -9.34 9.40
C TYR A 142 -9.18 -7.92 8.80
N ALA A 143 -9.66 -6.98 9.60
CA ALA A 143 -9.81 -5.59 9.19
C ALA A 143 -8.47 -4.84 9.31
N TYR A 144 -7.72 -4.76 8.20
CA TYR A 144 -6.48 -3.99 8.13
C TYR A 144 -6.76 -2.50 7.89
N THR A 145 -5.98 -1.66 8.56
CA THR A 145 -5.96 -0.22 8.29
C THR A 145 -5.28 0.09 6.95
N PRO A 146 -5.57 1.24 6.30
CA PRO A 146 -4.85 1.66 5.10
C PRO A 146 -3.33 1.70 5.26
N ASP A 147 -2.85 2.08 6.45
CA ASP A 147 -1.41 2.13 6.75
C ASP A 147 -0.79 0.74 6.74
N GLN A 148 -1.45 -0.24 7.37
CA GLN A 148 -1.01 -1.64 7.35
C GLN A 148 -1.03 -2.23 5.94
N GLN A 149 -2.02 -1.88 5.12
CA GLN A 149 -2.07 -2.29 3.73
C GLN A 149 -0.88 -1.72 2.94
N ARG A 150 -0.57 -0.43 3.10
CA ARG A 150 0.61 0.17 2.45
C ARG A 150 1.92 -0.49 2.89
N VAL A 151 2.05 -0.82 4.18
CA VAL A 151 3.21 -1.55 4.73
C VAL A 151 3.29 -2.96 4.13
N ALA A 152 2.17 -3.66 3.98
CA ALA A 152 2.14 -4.99 3.36
C ALA A 152 2.72 -4.97 1.94
N LEU A 153 2.33 -3.99 1.12
CA LEU A 153 2.93 -3.80 -0.20
C LEU A 153 4.44 -3.54 -0.11
N GLN A 154 4.87 -2.63 0.78
CA GLN A 154 6.30 -2.29 0.92
C GLN A 154 7.16 -3.51 1.27
N MET A 155 6.60 -4.51 1.94
CA MET A 155 7.32 -5.71 2.38
C MET A 155 7.26 -6.86 1.38
N ALA A 156 6.18 -6.99 0.61
CA ALA A 156 5.90 -8.19 -0.17
C ALA A 156 5.68 -7.95 -1.67
N GLY A 157 5.51 -6.69 -2.10
CA GLY A 157 5.23 -6.37 -3.50
C GLY A 157 6.23 -5.41 -4.12
N ASN A 158 6.07 -5.20 -5.43
CA ASN A 158 6.86 -4.21 -6.16
C ASN A 158 6.11 -2.87 -6.19
N PHE A 159 6.86 -1.78 -6.00
CA PHE A 159 6.35 -0.42 -6.19
C PHE A 159 5.84 -0.19 -7.62
N ASP A 160 6.50 -0.80 -8.62
CA ASP A 160 6.09 -0.71 -10.03
C ASP A 160 4.66 -1.24 -10.23
N ASP A 161 4.28 -2.32 -9.54
CA ASP A 161 2.94 -2.88 -9.63
C ASP A 161 1.90 -1.89 -9.08
N ALA A 162 2.21 -1.22 -7.97
CA ALA A 162 1.34 -0.19 -7.42
C ALA A 162 1.20 1.02 -8.35
N LEU A 163 2.27 1.43 -9.04
CA LEU A 163 2.20 2.50 -10.02
C LEU A 163 1.34 2.10 -11.23
N ARG A 164 1.57 0.91 -11.80
CA ARG A 164 0.79 0.37 -12.92
C ARG A 164 -0.70 0.25 -12.59
N LEU A 165 -0.99 -0.13 -11.35
CA LEU A 165 -2.34 -0.25 -10.86
C LEU A 165 -2.96 1.12 -10.61
N ALA A 166 -2.19 2.07 -10.08
CA ALA A 166 -2.62 3.47 -9.90
C ALA A 166 -2.99 4.14 -11.23
N SER A 167 -2.19 3.90 -12.29
CA SER A 167 -2.48 4.42 -13.62
C SER A 167 -3.75 3.79 -14.21
N THR A 168 -3.97 2.50 -13.97
CA THR A 168 -5.10 1.76 -14.57
C THR A 168 -6.42 1.95 -13.84
N TRP A 169 -6.43 2.00 -12.51
CA TRP A 169 -7.66 2.11 -11.71
C TRP A 169 -8.12 3.56 -11.51
N GLU A 170 -7.41 4.51 -12.12
CA GLU A 170 -7.63 5.94 -11.94
C GLU A 170 -7.71 6.34 -10.45
N SER A 171 -6.94 5.66 -9.60
CA SER A 171 -6.89 5.99 -8.19
C SER A 171 -6.40 7.43 -8.06
N GLY A 172 -7.12 8.27 -7.31
CA GLY A 172 -6.78 9.69 -7.16
C GLY A 172 -5.39 9.94 -6.58
N SER A 173 -4.77 8.93 -5.96
CA SER A 173 -3.40 9.01 -5.45
C SER A 173 -2.66 7.66 -5.53
N LEU A 174 -1.33 7.74 -5.63
CA LEU A 174 -0.45 6.58 -5.53
C LEU A 174 -0.57 5.88 -4.16
N LEU A 175 -0.87 6.63 -3.09
CA LEU A 175 -1.04 6.06 -1.74
C LEU A 175 -2.27 5.14 -1.66
N ASP A 176 -3.36 5.52 -2.32
CA ASP A 176 -4.58 4.71 -2.37
C ASP A 176 -4.36 3.43 -3.19
N ALA A 177 -3.67 3.54 -4.34
CA ALA A 177 -3.27 2.36 -5.11
C ALA A 177 -2.39 1.41 -4.30
N LYS A 178 -1.40 1.95 -3.56
CA LYS A 178 -0.56 1.15 -2.66
C LYS A 178 -1.37 0.40 -1.62
N ALA A 179 -2.32 1.07 -0.98
CA ALA A 179 -3.21 0.45 0.00
C ALA A 179 -4.06 -0.64 -0.66
N ALA A 180 -4.58 -0.41 -1.87
CA ALA A 180 -5.40 -1.39 -2.56
C ALA A 180 -4.62 -2.64 -3.01
N VAL A 181 -3.38 -2.49 -3.49
CA VAL A 181 -2.49 -3.64 -3.76
C VAL A 181 -2.14 -4.36 -2.46
N GLY A 182 -1.80 -3.60 -1.42
CA GLY A 182 -1.54 -4.15 -0.10
C GLY A 182 -2.69 -4.99 0.46
N ALA A 183 -3.92 -4.51 0.30
CA ALA A 183 -5.13 -5.24 0.67
C ALA A 183 -5.27 -6.56 -0.12
N LYS A 184 -4.92 -6.57 -1.41
CA LYS A 184 -4.90 -7.81 -2.21
C LYS A 184 -3.85 -8.80 -1.71
N LEU A 185 -2.64 -8.33 -1.42
CA LEU A 185 -1.57 -9.16 -0.87
C LEU A 185 -1.96 -9.77 0.48
N LEU A 186 -2.58 -8.97 1.37
CA LEU A 186 -3.09 -9.43 2.66
C LEU A 186 -4.26 -10.41 2.53
N ALA A 187 -5.03 -10.33 1.45
CA ALA A 187 -6.10 -11.28 1.13
C ALA A 187 -5.62 -12.49 0.28
N HIS A 188 -4.29 -12.66 0.13
CA HIS A 188 -3.65 -13.68 -0.72
C HIS A 188 -4.18 -13.70 -2.15
N GLN A 189 -4.65 -12.56 -2.63
CA GLN A 189 -5.13 -12.39 -3.99
C GLN A 189 -3.96 -12.02 -4.91
N PRO A 190 -3.95 -12.53 -6.16
CA PRO A 190 -2.97 -12.10 -7.14
C PRO A 190 -3.12 -10.61 -7.43
N VAL A 191 -1.99 -9.93 -7.55
CA VAL A 191 -1.95 -8.54 -8.04
C VAL A 191 -2.09 -8.55 -9.56
N PRO A 192 -3.03 -7.81 -10.15
CA PRO A 192 -3.17 -7.75 -11.60
C PRO A 192 -1.90 -7.25 -12.28
N THR A 193 -1.42 -7.99 -13.27
CA THR A 193 -0.31 -7.58 -14.13
C THR A 193 -0.85 -6.99 -15.42
N TYR A 194 -0.37 -5.81 -15.81
CA TYR A 194 -0.73 -5.13 -17.05
C TYR A 194 0.46 -5.11 -18.00
N SER A 195 0.24 -5.49 -19.27
CA SER A 195 1.28 -5.56 -20.31
C SER A 195 1.24 -4.41 -21.30
N SER A 196 0.17 -3.62 -21.30
CA SER A 196 -0.04 -2.49 -22.21
C SER A 196 -0.80 -1.39 -21.50
N PHE A 197 -0.43 -0.15 -21.78
CA PHE A 197 -1.04 1.05 -21.23
C PHE A 197 -1.51 1.96 -22.37
N THR A 198 -2.56 2.74 -22.12
CA THR A 198 -2.96 3.81 -23.05
C THR A 198 -2.08 5.04 -22.86
N GLU A 199 -2.07 5.95 -23.84
CA GLU A 199 -1.30 7.19 -23.74
C GLU A 199 -1.70 8.01 -22.50
N GLU A 200 -2.98 8.02 -22.14
CA GLU A 200 -3.48 8.70 -20.93
C GLU A 200 -2.94 8.05 -19.65
N GLN A 201 -2.79 6.72 -19.64
CA GLN A 201 -2.23 6.00 -18.48
C GLN A 201 -0.73 6.23 -18.36
N ASP A 202 -0.01 6.26 -19.48
CA ASP A 202 1.40 6.64 -19.51
C ASP A 202 1.57 8.07 -18.98
N ALA A 203 0.82 9.04 -19.52
CA ALA A 203 0.90 10.43 -19.06
C ALA A 203 0.57 10.59 -17.57
N ARG A 204 -0.39 9.82 -17.05
CA ARG A 204 -0.72 9.80 -15.61
C ARG A 204 0.39 9.20 -14.76
N ALA A 205 1.10 8.19 -15.25
CA ALA A 205 2.20 7.59 -14.50
C ALA A 205 3.32 8.60 -14.23
N PHE A 206 3.58 9.51 -15.16
CA PHE A 206 4.54 10.61 -14.99
C PHE A 206 4.19 11.51 -13.80
N SER A 207 2.94 11.98 -13.73
CA SER A 207 2.49 12.85 -12.62
C SER A 207 2.37 12.09 -11.29
N LEU A 208 1.94 10.84 -11.30
CA LEU A 208 1.88 9.99 -10.11
C LEU A 208 3.26 9.70 -9.51
N TRP A 209 4.31 9.66 -10.33
CA TRP A 209 5.69 9.54 -9.86
C TRP A 209 6.19 10.83 -9.19
N GLY A 210 5.49 11.94 -9.37
CA GLY A 210 5.81 13.24 -8.78
C GLY A 210 6.63 14.15 -9.69
N TYR A 211 6.79 13.82 -10.97
CA TYR A 211 7.42 14.74 -11.92
C TYR A 211 6.49 15.91 -12.25
N SER A 212 7.09 17.07 -12.49
CA SER A 212 6.42 18.34 -12.73
C SER A 212 6.40 18.74 -14.21
N ASP A 213 5.66 19.80 -14.54
CA ASP A 213 5.67 20.39 -15.89
C ASP A 213 7.06 20.91 -16.30
N ALA A 214 7.89 21.32 -15.32
CA ALA A 214 9.26 21.75 -15.56
C ALA A 214 10.13 20.57 -16.03
N ASP A 215 9.98 19.42 -15.38
CA ASP A 215 10.66 18.17 -15.76
C ASP A 215 10.22 17.72 -17.16
N ALA A 216 8.92 17.84 -17.45
CA ALA A 216 8.37 17.54 -18.77
C ALA A 216 8.98 18.44 -19.87
N ALA A 217 9.15 19.74 -19.61
CA ALA A 217 9.78 20.66 -20.55
C ALA A 217 11.26 20.35 -20.78
N GLN A 218 11.99 19.93 -19.74
CA GLN A 218 13.38 19.50 -19.86
C GLN A 218 13.49 18.22 -20.73
N LEU A 219 12.64 17.23 -20.48
CA LEU A 219 12.58 16.01 -21.30
C LEU A 219 12.19 16.30 -22.75
N ALA A 220 11.25 17.22 -22.97
CA ALA A 220 10.85 17.66 -24.31
C ALA A 220 12.03 18.28 -25.07
N GLY A 221 12.82 19.13 -24.40
CA GLY A 221 14.05 19.70 -24.96
C GLY A 221 15.10 18.63 -25.28
N LEU A 222 15.34 17.70 -24.37
CA LEU A 222 16.33 16.62 -24.55
C LEU A 222 15.96 15.67 -25.70
N TRP A 223 14.68 15.33 -25.83
CA TRP A 223 14.18 14.40 -26.85
C TRP A 223 13.73 15.08 -28.13
N GLN A 224 13.83 16.41 -28.22
CA GLN A 224 13.40 17.22 -29.37
C GLN A 224 11.94 16.95 -29.78
N THR A 225 11.05 16.93 -28.81
CA THR A 225 9.61 16.68 -28.99
C THR A 225 8.79 17.71 -28.21
N ASP A 226 7.47 17.69 -28.33
CA ASP A 226 6.60 18.55 -27.52
C ASP A 226 6.43 18.00 -26.09
N THR A 227 6.00 18.87 -25.16
CA THR A 227 5.85 18.52 -23.74
C THR A 227 4.91 17.34 -23.51
N HIS A 228 3.82 17.24 -24.27
CA HIS A 228 2.86 16.15 -24.07
C HIS A 228 3.43 14.81 -24.53
N SER A 229 4.03 14.77 -25.72
CA SER A 229 4.74 13.58 -26.21
C SER A 229 5.88 13.15 -25.29
N ALA A 230 6.60 14.10 -24.69
CA ALA A 230 7.62 13.80 -23.68
C ALA A 230 7.01 13.17 -22.42
N VAL A 231 5.89 13.70 -21.91
CA VAL A 231 5.19 13.14 -20.74
C VAL A 231 4.73 11.69 -20.99
N VAL A 232 4.10 11.41 -22.14
CA VAL A 232 3.67 10.05 -22.51
C VAL A 232 4.87 9.11 -22.60
N ARG A 233 5.93 9.51 -23.32
CA ARG A 233 7.15 8.70 -23.45
C ARG A 233 7.84 8.46 -22.11
N ALA A 234 7.86 9.45 -21.23
CA ALA A 234 8.41 9.35 -19.89
C ALA A 234 7.58 8.41 -19.02
N GLY A 235 6.26 8.54 -19.06
CA GLY A 235 5.31 7.65 -18.42
C GLY A 235 5.52 6.18 -18.78
N ALA A 236 5.58 5.89 -20.08
CA ALA A 236 5.87 4.54 -20.59
C ALA A 236 7.20 4.00 -20.08
N LYS A 237 8.24 4.84 -20.01
CA LYS A 237 9.55 4.47 -19.45
C LYS A 237 9.47 4.15 -17.96
N ILE A 238 8.79 4.99 -17.18
CA ILE A 238 8.58 4.76 -15.74
C ILE A 238 7.83 3.44 -15.52
N LEU A 239 6.75 3.18 -16.26
CA LEU A 239 5.97 1.94 -16.15
C LEU A 239 6.77 0.69 -16.58
N ALA A 240 7.77 0.86 -17.43
CA ALA A 240 8.75 -0.17 -17.79
C ALA A 240 9.90 -0.30 -16.78
N GLY A 241 9.89 0.43 -15.66
CA GLY A 241 10.95 0.43 -14.64
C GLY A 241 12.25 1.11 -15.10
N GLN A 242 12.19 1.95 -16.15
CA GLN A 242 13.35 2.66 -16.68
C GLN A 242 13.49 4.04 -16.01
N GLN A 243 14.73 4.43 -15.71
CA GLN A 243 15.03 5.78 -15.22
C GLN A 243 14.90 6.81 -16.35
N LEU A 244 14.49 8.03 -15.98
CA LEU A 244 14.42 9.16 -16.90
C LEU A 244 15.76 9.92 -16.91
N PRO A 245 16.16 10.49 -18.06
CA PRO A 245 17.39 11.28 -18.18
C PRO A 245 17.15 12.74 -17.71
N LEU A 246 16.97 12.92 -16.40
CA LEU A 246 16.80 14.23 -15.73
C LEU A 246 17.86 14.41 -14.63
#